data_AF-A0A6N6MRS5-F1
#
_entry.id   AF-A0A6N6MRS5-F1
#
_cell.length_a   1.000
_cell.length_b   1.000
_cell.length_c   1.000
_cell.angle_alpha   90.00
_cell.angle_beta   90.00
_cell.angle_gamma   90.00
#
_symmetry.space_group_name_H-M   'P 1'
#
loop_
_entity.id
_entity.type
_entity.pdbx_description
1 polymer ?
#
loop_
_entity_poly.entity_id
_entity_poly.type
_entity_poly.pdbx_seq_one_letter_code
_entity_poly.pdbx_strand_id
1 'polypeptide(L)'
;MTTRRQISWTAATRDMRNDRTVVAPPATMAERIARQQVREEHVRLYRVAQTALTIAWSRPLATAASYDRAAIMNLANAIVRERMAAVLGQSYRALIGKALKQAWAAAHAARRAAAH
;
A
#
# COMPACT_ATOMS: atom_id res chain seq x y z
N MET A 1 -12.35 13.31 46.63
CA MET A 1 -13.38 14.22 46.07
C MET A 1 -13.59 13.84 44.61
N THR A 2 -14.70 13.18 44.29
CA THR A 2 -15.01 12.70 42.94
C THR A 2 -15.84 13.75 42.22
N THR A 3 -15.23 14.51 41.32
CA THR A 3 -15.90 15.50 40.46
C THR A 3 -16.76 14.75 39.43
N ARG A 4 -18.03 14.52 39.74
CA ARG A 4 -19.02 14.04 38.75
C ARG A 4 -19.23 15.17 37.73
N ARG A 5 -18.58 15.07 36.57
CA ARG A 5 -18.90 15.92 35.40
C ARG A 5 -20.34 15.62 34.97
N GLN A 6 -21.29 16.44 35.40
CA GLN A 6 -22.64 16.43 34.82
C GLN A 6 -22.55 17.07 33.43
N ILE A 7 -22.69 16.25 32.39
CA ILE A 7 -22.85 16.73 31.02
C ILE A 7 -24.24 17.36 30.96
N SER A 8 -24.31 18.68 30.84
CA SER A 8 -25.59 19.36 30.64
C SER A 8 -26.07 19.12 29.21
N TRP A 9 -27.35 18.77 29.08
CA TRP A 9 -27.99 18.57 27.77
C TRP A 9 -27.87 19.80 26.86
N THR A 10 -27.83 20.99 27.45
CA THR A 10 -27.60 22.27 26.77
C THR A 10 -26.18 22.42 26.24
N ALA A 11 -25.16 21.92 26.94
CA ALA A 11 -23.79 21.90 26.42
C ALA A 11 -23.66 20.90 25.25
N ALA A 12 -24.20 19.69 25.42
CA ALA A 12 -24.17 18.67 24.38
C ALA A 12 -24.88 19.11 23.08
N THR A 13 -26.05 19.76 23.20
CA THR A 13 -26.76 20.27 22.02
C THR A 13 -26.13 21.51 21.40
N ARG A 14 -25.43 22.34 22.19
CA ARG A 14 -24.63 23.46 21.67
C ARG A 14 -23.43 22.95 20.87
N ASP A 15 -22.71 21.95 21.38
CA ASP A 15 -21.57 21.35 20.68
C ASP A 15 -22.01 20.67 19.37
N MET A 16 -23.11 19.91 19.39
CA MET A 16 -23.67 19.32 18.16
C MET A 16 -24.10 20.36 17.12
N ARG A 17 -24.57 21.54 17.53
CA ARG A 17 -24.88 22.64 16.61
C ARG A 17 -23.63 23.29 16.05
N ASN A 18 -22.61 23.51 16.89
CA ASN A 18 -21.32 24.04 16.46
C ASN A 18 -20.63 23.10 15.47
N ASP A 19 -20.63 21.78 15.73
CA ASP A 19 -20.09 20.77 14.82
C ASP A 19 -20.79 20.78 13.45
N ARG A 20 -22.11 21.01 13.43
CA ARG A 20 -22.88 21.17 12.19
C ARG A 20 -22.53 22.43 11.39
N THR A 21 -22.04 23.48 12.05
CA THR A 21 -21.64 24.72 11.37
C THR A 21 -20.23 24.68 10.78
N VAL A 22 -19.40 23.71 11.18
CA VAL A 22 -18.08 23.48 10.57
C VAL A 22 -18.25 22.65 9.29
N VAL A 23 -18.90 23.25 8.29
CA VAL A 23 -18.80 22.75 6.92
C VAL A 23 -17.45 23.25 6.40
N ALA A 24 -16.49 22.33 6.24
CA ALA A 24 -15.21 22.66 5.63
C ALA A 24 -15.47 23.41 4.30
N PRO A 25 -14.83 24.55 4.06
CA PRO A 25 -15.08 25.33 2.85
C PRO A 25 -14.87 24.44 1.61
N PRO A 26 -15.71 24.60 0.57
CA PRO A 26 -15.54 23.83 -0.65
C PRO A 26 -14.12 24.06 -1.19
N ALA A 27 -13.40 22.97 -1.46
CA ALA A 27 -12.04 23.03 -1.94
C ALA A 27 -11.94 23.97 -3.13
N THR A 28 -10.97 24.88 -3.10
CA THR A 28 -10.73 25.82 -4.20
C THR A 28 -10.49 25.05 -5.50
N MET A 29 -10.74 25.67 -6.66
CA MET A 29 -10.50 25.02 -7.95
C MET A 29 -9.04 24.54 -8.08
N ALA A 30 -8.09 25.30 -7.53
CA ALA A 30 -6.68 24.92 -7.45
C ALA A 30 -6.45 23.65 -6.61
N GLU A 31 -7.07 23.55 -5.42
CA GLU A 31 -6.99 22.33 -4.59
C GLU A 31 -7.61 21.11 -5.27
N ARG A 32 -8.72 21.30 -6.00
CA ARG A 32 -9.34 20.21 -6.77
C ARG A 32 -8.43 19.70 -7.87
N ILE A 33 -7.78 20.62 -8.62
CA ILE A 33 -6.80 20.28 -9.66
C ILE A 33 -5.61 19.54 -9.03
N ALA A 34 -5.05 20.05 -7.92
CA ALA A 34 -3.93 19.40 -7.24
C ALA A 34 -4.28 17.97 -6.76
N ARG A 35 -5.47 17.78 -6.16
CA ARG A 35 -5.96 16.44 -5.77
C ARG A 35 -6.19 15.52 -6.96
N GLN A 36 -6.56 16.06 -8.12
CA GLN A 36 -6.73 15.28 -9.34
C GLN A 36 -5.37 14.83 -9.88
N GLN A 37 -4.40 15.74 -9.98
CA GLN A 37 -3.04 15.43 -10.43
C GLN A 37 -2.34 14.39 -9.54
N VAL A 38 -2.47 14.52 -8.20
CA VAL A 38 -1.93 13.52 -7.27
C VAL A 38 -2.56 12.14 -7.48
N ARG A 39 -3.88 12.09 -7.75
CA ARG A 39 -4.57 10.82 -8.04
C ARG A 39 -4.09 10.21 -9.36
N GLU A 40 -3.95 11.00 -10.40
CA GLU A 40 -3.45 10.54 -11.71
C GLU A 40 -2.02 10.02 -11.62
N GLU A 41 -1.15 10.74 -10.91
CA GLU A 41 0.22 10.30 -10.67
C GLU A 41 0.27 8.99 -9.88
N HIS A 42 -0.56 8.86 -8.84
CA HIS A 42 -0.66 7.63 -8.05
C HIS A 42 -1.11 6.43 -8.92
N VAL A 43 -2.11 6.63 -9.78
CA VAL A 43 -2.56 5.60 -10.73
C VAL A 43 -1.44 5.23 -11.71
N ARG A 44 -0.66 6.21 -12.19
CA ARG A 44 0.49 5.97 -13.07
C ARG A 44 1.54 5.12 -12.37
N LEU A 45 1.94 5.48 -11.14
CA LEU A 45 2.92 4.73 -10.34
C LEU A 45 2.45 3.30 -10.06
N TYR A 46 1.17 3.12 -9.73
CA TYR A 46 0.58 1.80 -9.54
C TYR A 46 0.69 0.93 -10.80
N ARG A 47 0.35 1.47 -11.98
CA ARG A 47 0.49 0.74 -13.25
C ARG A 47 1.93 0.35 -13.55
N VAL A 48 2.88 1.26 -13.34
CA VAL A 48 4.32 0.96 -13.52
C VAL A 48 4.77 -0.15 -12.57
N ALA A 49 4.34 -0.12 -11.31
CA ALA A 49 4.67 -1.15 -10.33
C ALA A 49 4.07 -2.52 -10.72
N GLN A 50 2.84 -2.53 -11.23
CA GLN A 50 2.17 -3.75 -11.69
C GLN A 50 2.88 -4.36 -12.91
N THR A 51 3.27 -3.54 -13.89
CA THR A 51 4.07 -4.01 -15.04
C THR A 51 5.41 -4.61 -14.59
N ALA A 52 6.12 -3.93 -13.68
CA ALA A 52 7.38 -4.44 -13.14
C ALA A 52 7.20 -5.76 -12.39
N LEU A 53 6.10 -5.92 -11.66
CA LEU A 53 5.75 -7.18 -10.99
C LEU A 53 5.50 -8.31 -11.98
N THR A 54 4.74 -8.06 -13.05
CA THR A 54 4.49 -9.05 -14.10
C THR A 54 5.80 -9.50 -14.77
N ILE A 55 6.69 -8.56 -15.11
CA ILE A 55 8.01 -8.87 -15.69
C ILE A 55 8.87 -9.68 -14.73
N ALA A 56 8.84 -9.35 -13.44
CA ALA A 56 9.62 -10.09 -12.44
C ALA A 56 9.07 -11.52 -12.25
N TRP A 57 7.74 -11.69 -12.32
CA TRP A 57 7.09 -13.01 -12.24
C TRP A 57 7.36 -13.91 -13.44
N SER A 58 7.56 -13.34 -14.63
CA SER A 58 7.85 -14.11 -15.84
C SER A 58 9.29 -14.60 -15.90
N ARG A 59 10.17 -14.16 -14.99
CA ARG A 59 11.57 -14.60 -14.95
C ARG A 59 11.70 -15.95 -14.24
N PRO A 60 12.51 -16.89 -14.77
CA PRO A 60 12.81 -18.12 -14.06
C PRO A 60 13.46 -17.83 -12.71
N LEU A 61 12.82 -18.26 -11.61
CA LEU A 61 13.34 -18.06 -10.26
C LEU A 61 14.32 -19.17 -9.83
N ALA A 62 14.24 -20.32 -10.49
CA ALA A 62 15.03 -21.49 -10.19
C ALA A 62 15.12 -22.42 -11.42
N THR A 63 16.17 -23.23 -11.42
CA THR A 63 16.30 -24.44 -12.23
C THR A 63 16.21 -25.66 -11.32
N ALA A 64 16.18 -26.87 -11.86
CA ALA A 64 16.23 -28.09 -11.04
C ALA A 64 17.46 -28.11 -10.10
N ALA A 65 18.60 -27.59 -10.58
CA ALA A 65 19.88 -27.62 -9.88
C ALA A 65 20.13 -26.43 -8.94
N SER A 66 19.58 -25.24 -9.23
CA SER A 66 19.96 -24.00 -8.53
C SER A 66 18.84 -22.97 -8.44
N TYR A 67 19.00 -22.00 -7.53
CA TYR A 67 18.12 -20.83 -7.42
C TYR A 67 18.78 -19.59 -8.03
N ASP A 68 17.99 -18.79 -8.75
CA ASP A 68 18.44 -17.47 -9.19
C ASP A 68 18.11 -16.43 -8.11
N ARG A 69 19.11 -16.14 -7.26
CA ARG A 69 18.99 -15.16 -6.18
C ARG A 69 18.64 -13.77 -6.69
N ALA A 70 19.16 -13.36 -7.85
CA ALA A 70 18.88 -12.03 -8.40
C ALA A 70 17.43 -11.92 -8.86
N ALA A 71 16.89 -12.95 -9.53
CA ALA A 71 15.49 -13.01 -9.92
C ALA A 71 14.56 -12.99 -8.69
N ILE A 72 14.88 -13.76 -7.64
CA ILE A 72 14.11 -13.79 -6.39
C ILE A 72 14.09 -12.41 -5.70
N MET A 73 15.25 -11.74 -5.61
CA MET A 73 15.33 -10.40 -5.03
C MET A 73 14.56 -9.36 -5.86
N ASN A 74 14.64 -9.45 -7.19
CA ASN A 74 13.90 -8.57 -8.09
C ASN A 74 12.38 -8.76 -7.93
N LEU A 75 11.91 -10.01 -7.81
CA LEU A 75 10.51 -10.31 -7.54
C LEU A 75 10.06 -9.74 -6.18
N ALA A 76 10.86 -9.93 -5.12
CA ALA A 76 10.54 -9.38 -3.80
C ALA A 76 10.43 -7.84 -3.84
N ASN A 77 11.37 -7.17 -4.51
CA ASN A 77 11.34 -5.71 -4.67
C ASN A 77 10.12 -5.23 -5.47
N ALA A 78 9.74 -5.96 -6.52
CA ALA A 78 8.55 -5.64 -7.31
C ALA A 78 7.26 -5.80 -6.49
N ILE A 79 7.15 -6.84 -5.66
CA ILE A 79 6.03 -7.05 -4.73
C ILE A 79 5.94 -5.88 -3.72
N VAL A 80 7.08 -5.44 -3.17
CA VAL A 80 7.08 -4.30 -2.23
C VAL A 80 6.60 -3.02 -2.92
N ARG A 81 7.10 -2.74 -4.13
CA ARG A 81 6.71 -1.55 -4.91
C ARG A 81 5.22 -1.54 -5.23
N GLU A 82 4.66 -2.68 -5.64
CA GLU A 82 3.22 -2.80 -5.90
C GLU A 82 2.40 -2.53 -4.63
N ARG A 83 2.78 -3.12 -3.49
CA ARG A 83 2.06 -2.91 -2.23
C ARG A 83 2.14 -1.48 -1.72
N MET A 84 3.30 -0.84 -1.84
CA MET A 84 3.48 0.57 -1.49
C MET A 84 2.66 1.49 -2.39
N ALA A 85 2.50 1.15 -3.67
CA ALA A 85 1.66 1.89 -4.60
C ALA A 85 0.16 1.57 -4.43
N ALA A 86 -0.19 0.40 -3.89
CA ALA A 86 -1.58 0.02 -3.62
C ALA A 86 -2.13 0.70 -2.35
N VAL A 87 -1.29 0.81 -1.30
CA VAL A 87 -1.69 1.35 0.00
C VAL A 87 -0.69 2.41 0.47
N LEU A 88 -1.17 3.66 0.53
CA LEU A 88 -0.41 4.79 1.05
C LEU A 88 0.01 4.57 2.50
N GLY A 89 1.24 4.97 2.84
CA GLY A 89 1.78 4.93 4.21
C GLY A 89 2.48 3.62 4.60
N GLN A 90 2.52 2.61 3.74
CA GLN A 90 3.33 1.42 4.00
C GLN A 90 4.81 1.69 3.73
N SER A 91 5.68 1.30 4.67
CA SER A 91 7.13 1.45 4.51
C SER A 91 7.76 0.21 3.90
N TYR A 92 8.81 0.41 3.10
CA TYR A 92 9.59 -0.68 2.52
C TYR A 92 10.05 -1.70 3.58
N ARG A 93 10.56 -1.19 4.72
CA ARG A 93 11.03 -2.02 5.85
C ARG A 93 9.92 -2.92 6.42
N ALA A 94 8.67 -2.46 6.45
CA ALA A 94 7.54 -3.26 6.94
C ALA A 94 7.14 -4.38 5.96
N LEU A 95 7.44 -4.21 4.67
CA LEU A 95 6.97 -5.10 3.60
C LEU A 95 8.02 -6.09 3.12
N ILE A 96 9.30 -5.71 3.08
CA ILE A 96 10.35 -6.49 2.43
C ILE A 96 10.49 -7.90 3.01
N GLY A 97 10.36 -8.06 4.33
CA GLY A 97 10.41 -9.38 4.96
C GLY A 97 9.30 -10.33 4.50
N LYS A 98 8.07 -9.81 4.34
CA LYS A 98 6.93 -10.60 3.83
C LYS A 98 7.09 -10.88 2.34
N ALA A 99 7.53 -9.89 1.57
CA ALA A 99 7.77 -10.03 0.13
C ALA A 99 8.87 -11.05 -0.19
N LEU A 100 9.96 -11.07 0.58
CA LEU A 100 11.02 -12.06 0.44
C LEU A 100 10.53 -13.48 0.72
N LYS A 101 9.73 -13.69 1.77
CA LYS A 101 9.11 -15.00 2.04
C LYS A 101 8.23 -15.46 0.88
N GLN A 102 7.44 -14.54 0.31
CA GLN A 102 6.60 -14.82 -0.85
C GLN A 102 7.42 -15.20 -2.09
N ALA A 103 8.49 -14.44 -2.39
CA ALA A 103 9.37 -14.72 -3.53
C ALA A 103 10.11 -16.06 -3.38
N TRP A 104 10.59 -16.39 -2.17
CA TRP A 104 11.22 -17.68 -1.90
C TRP A 104 10.25 -18.85 -2.02
N ALA A 105 9.01 -18.70 -1.53
CA ALA A 105 7.98 -19.73 -1.70
C ALA A 105 7.69 -19.99 -3.18
N ALA A 106 7.61 -18.94 -4.01
CA ALA A 106 7.46 -19.05 -5.46
C ALA A 106 8.66 -19.77 -6.10
N ALA A 107 9.89 -19.46 -5.68
CA ALA A 107 11.09 -20.12 -6.18
C ALA A 107 11.14 -21.61 -5.83
N HIS A 108 10.74 -21.99 -4.60
CA HIS A 108 10.63 -23.40 -4.20
C HIS A 108 9.56 -24.15 -5.01
N ALA A 109 8.44 -23.51 -5.32
CA ALA A 109 7.42 -24.09 -6.17
C ALA A 109 7.93 -24.28 -7.61
N ALA A 110 8.57 -23.25 -8.18
CA ALA A 110 9.15 -23.30 -9.52
C ALA A 110 10.23 -24.40 -9.65
N ARG A 111 11.10 -24.55 -8.65
CA ARG A 111 12.13 -25.60 -8.64
C ARG A 111 11.53 -27.00 -8.59
N ARG A 112 10.51 -27.22 -7.76
CA ARG A 112 9.81 -28.51 -7.71
C ARG A 112 9.18 -28.84 -9.06
N ALA A 113 8.53 -27.87 -9.70
CA ALA A 113 7.95 -28.04 -11.03
C ALA A 113 9.01 -28.34 -12.10
N ALA A 114 10.22 -27.78 -12.00
CA ALA A 114 11.30 -28.03 -12.94
C ALA A 114 12.04 -29.37 -12.73
N ALA A 115 11.84 -30.04 -11.60
CA ALA A 115 12.48 -31.31 -11.26
C ALA A 115 11.59 -32.54 -11.56
N HIS A 116 10.32 -32.31 -11.89
CA HIS A 116 9.36 -33.32 -12.34
C HIS A 116 9.17 -33.22 -13.85
#